data_AF-A0A233SC73-F1
#
_entry.id   AF-A0A233SC73-F1
#
_cell.length_a   1.000
_cell.length_b   1.000
_cell.length_c   1.000
_cell.angle_alpha   90.00
_cell.angle_beta   90.00
_cell.angle_gamma   90.00
#
_symmetry.space_group_name_H-M   'P 1'
#
loop_
_entity.id
_entity.type
_entity.pdbx_description
1 polymer ?
#
loop_
_entity_poly.entity_id
_entity_poly.type
_entity_poly.pdbx_seq_one_letter_code
_entity_poly.pdbx_strand_id
1 'polypeptide(L)'
;MTRTDVPVAVREEFVSRGHPLSPSQDDVDLISLGVNSVTLIQVLSALEDVFGIDFDMERLFSAPVTVARLETEIARGTALA
;
A
#
# COMPACT_ATOMS: atom_id res chain seq x y z
N MET A 1 4.84 3.48 -21.67
CA MET A 1 4.38 3.46 -20.27
C MET A 1 4.01 2.03 -19.97
N THR A 2 4.90 1.31 -19.30
CA THR A 2 4.63 -0.07 -18.85
C THR A 2 3.42 -0.03 -17.94
N ARG A 3 2.46 -0.94 -18.18
CA ARG A 3 1.36 -1.19 -17.24
C ARG A 3 1.99 -1.63 -15.93
N THR A 4 2.13 -0.72 -14.97
CA THR A 4 2.79 -1.02 -13.70
C THR A 4 2.00 -2.11 -13.00
N ASP A 5 2.69 -3.20 -12.66
CA ASP A 5 2.11 -4.29 -11.89
C ASP A 5 1.88 -3.79 -10.45
N VAL A 6 0.63 -3.81 -9.98
CA VAL A 6 0.21 -3.25 -8.69
C VAL A 6 1.07 -3.82 -7.54
N PRO A 7 1.19 -5.16 -7.42
CA PRO A 7 2.11 -5.80 -6.48
C PRO A 7 3.55 -5.27 -6.52
N VAL A 8 4.09 -5.00 -7.70
CA VAL A 8 5.47 -4.53 -7.84
C VAL A 8 5.58 -3.09 -7.33
N ALA A 9 4.67 -2.21 -7.73
CA ALA A 9 4.67 -0.81 -7.31
C ALA A 9 4.55 -0.65 -5.79
N VAL A 10 3.63 -1.40 -5.17
CA VAL A 10 3.44 -1.35 -3.71
C VAL A 10 4.74 -1.71 -3.02
N ARG A 11 5.40 -2.81 -3.43
CA ARG A 11 6.67 -3.23 -2.83
C ARG A 11 7.81 -2.24 -3.10
N GLU A 12 7.88 -1.67 -4.30
CA GLU A 12 8.88 -0.64 -4.64
C GLU A 12 8.75 0.60 -3.75
N GLU A 13 7.54 1.05 -3.44
CA GLU A 13 7.30 2.18 -2.52
C GLU A 13 7.77 1.88 -1.09
N PHE A 14 7.61 0.64 -0.61
CA PHE A 14 8.13 0.27 0.70
C PHE A 14 9.66 0.12 0.70
N VAL A 15 10.24 -0.46 -0.36
CA VAL A 15 11.69 -0.61 -0.53
C VAL A 15 12.38 0.76 -0.61
N SER A 16 11.84 1.71 -1.37
CA SER A 16 12.40 3.05 -1.54
C SER A 16 12.51 3.82 -0.21
N ARG A 17 11.71 3.44 0.79
CA ARG A 17 11.64 4.02 2.13
C ARG A 17 12.34 3.19 3.20
N GLY A 18 13.07 2.15 2.80
CA GLY A 18 13.86 1.33 3.71
C GLY A 18 13.08 0.19 4.40
N HIS A 19 11.89 -0.14 3.92
CA HIS A 19 11.09 -1.28 4.39
C HIS A 19 11.00 -2.35 3.30
N PRO A 20 12.05 -3.17 3.10
CA PRO A 20 11.97 -4.24 2.11
C PRO A 20 10.93 -5.28 2.53
N LEU A 21 9.94 -5.52 1.68
CA LEU A 21 8.88 -6.50 1.89
C LEU A 21 9.09 -7.72 0.99
N SER A 22 8.92 -8.91 1.56
CA SER A 22 8.94 -10.17 0.82
C SER A 22 7.51 -10.63 0.49
N PRO A 23 7.27 -11.33 -0.63
CA PRO A 23 5.94 -11.81 -1.00
C PRO A 23 5.28 -12.72 0.05
N SER A 24 6.09 -13.42 0.86
CA SER A 24 5.57 -14.23 1.98
C SER A 24 4.96 -13.41 3.13
N GLN A 25 5.12 -12.08 3.10
CA GLN A 25 4.64 -11.15 4.12
C GLN A 25 3.42 -10.36 3.65
N ASP A 26 2.83 -10.69 2.50
CA ASP A 26 1.78 -9.87 1.90
C ASP A 26 0.50 -9.81 2.75
N ASP A 27 0.24 -10.83 3.57
CA ASP A 27 -0.87 -10.91 4.52
C ASP A 27 -0.49 -10.43 5.93
N VAL A 28 0.76 -10.01 6.14
CA VAL A 28 1.23 -9.54 7.44
C VAL A 28 0.96 -8.04 7.56
N ASP A 29 0.50 -7.67 8.75
CA ASP A 29 0.30 -6.27 9.11
C ASP A 29 1.61 -5.48 9.00
N LEU A 30 1.61 -4.41 8.21
CA LEU A 30 2.79 -3.60 7.92
C LEU A 30 3.35 -2.95 9.19
N ILE A 31 2.49 -2.58 10.14
CA ILE A 31 2.92 -2.02 11.44
C ILE A 31 3.71 -3.07 12.23
N SER A 32 3.23 -4.32 12.21
CA SER A 32 3.93 -5.46 12.81
C SER A 32 5.26 -5.79 12.13
N LEU A 33 5.44 -5.38 10.86
CA LEU A 33 6.72 -5.47 10.13
C LEU A 33 7.67 -4.28 10.41
N GLY A 34 7.29 -3.37 11.30
CA GLY A 34 8.10 -2.21 11.69
C GLY A 34 7.87 -0.98 10.82
N VAL A 35 6.86 -0.98 9.95
CA VAL A 35 6.42 0.23 9.24
C VAL A 35 5.70 1.14 10.24
N ASN A 36 6.22 2.35 10.45
CA ASN A 36 5.54 3.31 11.31
C ASN A 36 4.38 4.00 10.56
N SER A 37 3.46 4.61 11.31
CA SER A 37 2.28 5.27 10.74
C SER A 37 2.61 6.40 9.76
N VAL A 38 3.71 7.13 9.98
CA VAL A 38 4.12 8.24 9.11
C VAL A 38 4.59 7.71 7.76
N THR A 39 5.48 6.72 7.76
CA THR A 39 5.94 6.06 6.54
C THR A 39 4.76 5.45 5.79
N LEU A 40 3.84 4.80 6.50
CA LEU A 40 2.66 4.20 5.90
C LEU A 40 1.80 5.24 5.17
N ILE A 41 1.48 6.37 5.82
CA ILE A 41 0.72 7.45 5.19
C ILE A 41 1.45 7.98 3.94
N GLN A 42 2.77 8.18 4.01
CA GLN A 42 3.53 8.66 2.85
C GLN A 42 3.56 7.65 1.69
N VAL A 43 3.56 6.35 1.98
CA VAL A 43 3.43 5.29 0.96
C VAL A 43 2.05 5.34 0.34
N LEU A 44 1.00 5.44 1.15
CA LEU A 44 -0.37 5.53 0.67
C LEU A 44 -0.54 6.73 -0.28
N SER A 45 -0.07 7.92 0.11
CA SER A 45 -0.13 9.09 -0.76
C SER A 45 0.67 8.95 -2.06
N ALA A 46 1.83 8.29 -2.02
CA ALA A 46 2.56 8.00 -3.25
C ALA A 46 1.81 7.01 -4.16
N LEU A 47 1.16 6.01 -3.58
CA LEU A 47 0.35 5.05 -4.33
C LEU A 47 -0.91 5.71 -4.90
N GLU A 48 -1.54 6.65 -4.19
CA GLU A 48 -2.63 7.50 -4.70
C GLU A 48 -2.19 8.27 -5.95
N ASP A 49 -1.03 8.94 -5.89
CA ASP A 49 -0.46 9.69 -7.02
C ASP A 49 -0.09 8.79 -8.20
N VAL A 50 0.51 7.61 -7.93
CA VAL A 50 0.96 6.65 -8.96
C VAL A 50 -0.22 6.01 -9.69
N PHE A 51 -1.28 5.66 -8.97
CA PHE A 51 -2.42 4.94 -9.51
C PHE A 51 -3.63 5.83 -9.83
N GLY A 52 -3.61 7.10 -9.41
CA GLY A 52 -4.73 8.04 -9.58
C GLY A 52 -5.97 7.61 -8.80
N ILE A 53 -5.78 7.11 -7.58
CA ILE A 53 -6.84 6.65 -6.68
C ILE A 53 -6.82 7.46 -5.38
N ASP A 54 -7.91 7.40 -4.62
CA ASP A 54 -7.97 7.94 -3.26
C ASP A 54 -8.27 6.82 -2.27
N PHE A 55 -7.42 6.65 -1.26
CA PHE A 55 -7.65 5.68 -0.20
C PHE A 55 -8.53 6.28 0.90
N ASP A 56 -9.57 5.54 1.27
CA ASP A 56 -10.30 5.81 2.52
C ASP A 56 -9.43 5.40 3.71
N MET A 57 -8.69 6.37 4.25
CA MET A 57 -7.79 6.19 5.38
C MET A 57 -8.53 5.65 6.62
N GLU A 58 -9.73 6.14 6.90
CA GLU A 58 -10.50 5.71 8.07
C GLU A 58 -10.80 4.21 8.00
N ARG A 59 -11.25 3.75 6.83
CA ARG A 59 -11.53 2.33 6.58
C ARG A 59 -10.27 1.49 6.46
N LEU A 60 -9.18 2.03 5.94
CA LEU A 60 -7.90 1.32 5.84
C LEU A 60 -7.33 1.04 7.22
N PHE A 61 -7.28 2.06 8.09
CA PHE A 61 -6.77 1.95 9.45
C PHE A 61 -7.74 1.27 10.43
N SER A 62 -9.00 1.02 10.03
CA SER A 62 -9.96 0.28 10.86
C SER A 62 -9.62 -1.20 11.02
N ALA A 63 -8.66 -1.72 10.25
CA ALA A 63 -8.16 -3.08 10.36
C ALA A 63 -6.66 -3.12 10.00
N PRO A 64 -5.96 -4.25 10.18
CA PRO A 64 -4.56 -4.39 9.79
C PRO A 64 -4.35 -4.00 8.33
N VAL A 65 -3.27 -3.26 8.08
CA VAL A 65 -2.90 -2.80 6.74
C VAL A 65 -1.86 -3.77 6.22
N THR A 66 -2.21 -4.52 5.19
CA THR A 66 -1.35 -5.54 4.57
C THR A 66 -1.13 -5.22 3.10
N VAL A 67 -0.07 -5.75 2.50
CA VAL A 67 0.21 -5.55 1.06
C VAL A 67 -0.94 -6.10 0.22
N ALA A 68 -1.42 -7.30 0.52
CA ALA A 68 -2.53 -7.93 -0.19
C ALA A 68 -3.81 -7.07 -0.15
N ARG A 69 -4.05 -6.38 0.98
CA ARG A 69 -5.16 -5.44 1.11
C ARG A 69 -4.97 -4.21 0.23
N LEU A 70 -3.78 -3.60 0.25
CA LEU A 70 -3.48 -2.44 -0.59
C LEU A 70 -3.62 -2.79 -2.07
N GLU A 71 -3.07 -3.93 -2.49
CA GLU A 71 -3.22 -4.45 -3.85
C GLU A 71 -4.69 -4.61 -4.23
N THR A 72 -5.52 -5.13 -3.32
CA THR A 72 -6.96 -5.29 -3.54
C THR A 72 -7.69 -3.96 -3.68
N GLU A 73 -7.40 -2.97 -2.82
CA GLU A 73 -8.04 -1.65 -2.89
C GLU A 73 -7.61 -0.88 -4.17
N ILE A 74 -6.33 -0.96 -4.55
CA ILE A 74 -5.81 -0.41 -5.81
C ILE A 74 -6.47 -1.10 -7.01
N ALA A 75 -6.53 -2.43 -7.02
CA ALA A 75 -7.12 -3.20 -8.12
C ALA A 75 -8.63 -2.96 -8.28
N ARG A 76 -9.33 -2.62 -7.19
CA ARG A 76 -10.74 -2.20 -7.25
C ARG A 76 -10.93 -0.80 -7.84
N GLY A 77 -9.89 0.04 -7.88
CA GLY A 77 -9.98 1.43 -8.34
C GLY A 77 -10.97 2.25 -7.51
N THR A 78 -11.27 1.82 -6.29
CA THR A 78 -12.30 2.44 -5.45
C THR A 78 -11.73 3.64 -4.72
N ALA A 79 -11.74 4.79 -5.42
CA ALA A 79 -12.17 6.03 -4.81
C ALA A 79 -13.64 5.83 -4.41
N LEU A 80 -13.88 5.50 -3.14
CA LEU A 80 -15.25 5.57 -2.60
C LEU A 80 -15.47 7.03 -2.22
N ALA A 81 -16.12 7.74 -3.13
CA ALA A 81 -16.73 9.04 -2.89
C ALA A 81 -17.78 8.97 -1.77
#